data_AF-A0A1H9L487-F1
#
_entry.id   AF-A0A1H9L487-F1
#
_cell.length_a   1.000
_cell.length_b   1.000
_cell.length_c   1.000
_cell.angle_alpha   90.00
_cell.angle_beta   90.00
_cell.angle_gamma   90.00
#
_symmetry.space_group_name_H-M   'P 1'
#
loop_
_entity.id
_entity.type
_entity.pdbx_description
1 polymer ?
#
loop_
_entity_poly.entity_id
_entity_poly.type
_entity_poly.pdbx_seq_one_letter_code
_entity_poly.pdbx_strand_id
1 'polypeptide(L)'
;MDQLDKIVQWFALNMNNLGTVATILAFVVSIVVLAFSAYRYVTIRRDELKDKRYGKYHQLIRDISTGSDGAGQLKLVSQRAYIYELRHFPEYSALTRRVLASLIEEWGGETGGNNATQRYEVQETLNALRGRWPCREEKVVLVTVSACTAAK
;
A
#
# COMPACT_ATOMS: atom_id res chain seq x y z
N MET A 1 31.19 -58.72 19.00
CA MET A 1 30.95 -58.10 20.33
C MET A 1 31.93 -56.95 20.56
N ASP A 2 33.23 -57.15 20.31
CA ASP A 2 34.30 -56.15 20.56
C ASP A 2 34.15 -54.74 19.92
N GLN A 3 33.44 -54.61 18.79
CA GLN A 3 33.14 -53.30 18.16
C GLN A 3 32.01 -52.54 18.88
N LEU A 4 31.02 -53.27 19.43
CA LEU A 4 29.91 -52.66 20.16
C LEU A 4 30.40 -52.08 21.50
N ASP A 5 31.31 -52.78 22.18
CA ASP A 5 31.85 -52.32 23.47
C ASP A 5 32.69 -51.05 23.33
N LYS A 6 33.45 -50.91 22.25
CA LYS A 6 34.21 -49.68 21.92
C LYS A 6 33.29 -48.50 21.64
N ILE A 7 32.20 -48.72 20.92
CA ILE A 7 31.19 -47.69 20.64
C ILE A 7 30.51 -47.27 21.95
N VAL A 8 30.10 -48.21 22.80
CA VAL A 8 29.43 -47.93 24.07
C VAL A 8 30.36 -47.18 25.04
N GLN A 9 31.63 -47.57 25.16
CA GLN A 9 32.60 -46.85 25.99
C GLN A 9 32.89 -45.44 25.47
N TRP A 10 32.99 -45.27 24.15
CA TRP A 10 33.18 -43.95 23.56
C TRP A 10 31.97 -43.04 23.83
N PHE A 11 30.75 -43.56 23.70
CA PHE A 11 29.54 -42.80 24.06
C PHE A 11 29.53 -42.45 25.54
N ALA A 12 29.80 -43.41 26.43
CA ALA A 12 29.84 -43.20 27.88
C ALA A 12 30.82 -42.08 28.29
N LEU A 13 31.98 -42.01 27.65
CA LEU A 13 32.99 -40.96 27.92
C LEU A 13 32.60 -39.59 27.37
N ASN A 14 31.78 -39.54 26.31
CA ASN A 14 31.39 -38.29 25.63
C ASN A 14 29.95 -37.83 25.94
N MET A 15 29.20 -38.55 26.80
CA MET A 15 27.78 -38.26 27.07
C MET A 15 27.52 -36.83 27.50
N ASN A 16 28.37 -36.27 28.36
CA ASN A 16 28.20 -34.91 28.87
C ASN A 16 28.36 -33.86 27.76
N ASN A 17 29.37 -34.01 26.90
CA ASN A 17 29.62 -33.09 25.79
C ASN A 17 28.52 -33.18 24.73
N LEU A 18 28.04 -34.40 24.42
CA LEU A 18 26.94 -34.62 23.49
C LEU A 18 25.62 -34.01 23.99
N GLY A 19 25.33 -34.15 25.29
CA GLY A 19 24.15 -33.54 25.90
C GLY A 19 24.17 -32.01 25.85
N THR A 20 25.33 -31.39 26.14
CA THR A 20 25.48 -29.93 26.04
C THR A 20 25.32 -29.43 24.60
N VAL A 21 25.94 -30.11 23.62
CA VAL A 21 25.78 -29.72 22.22
C VAL A 21 24.34 -29.88 21.75
N ALA A 22 23.67 -30.97 22.13
CA ALA A 22 22.28 -31.23 21.76
C ALA A 22 21.32 -30.18 22.34
N THR A 23 21.52 -29.77 23.60
CA THR A 23 20.68 -28.74 24.25
C THR A 23 20.88 -27.36 23.64
N ILE A 24 22.13 -26.98 23.32
CA ILE A 24 22.42 -25.72 22.62
C ILE A 24 21.79 -25.73 21.23
N LEU A 25 21.92 -26.84 20.48
CA LEU A 25 21.34 -26.96 19.14
C LEU A 25 19.82 -26.88 19.20
N ALA A 26 19.18 -27.62 20.11
CA ALA A 26 17.73 -27.58 20.31
C ALA A 26 17.25 -26.15 20.65
N PHE A 27 18.00 -25.44 21.49
CA PHE A 27 17.71 -24.05 21.82
C PHE A 27 17.81 -23.13 20.61
N VAL A 28 18.90 -23.21 19.83
CA VAL A 28 19.08 -22.41 18.61
C VAL A 28 17.99 -22.70 17.59
N VAL A 29 17.64 -23.97 17.39
CA VAL A 29 16.56 -24.36 16.47
C VAL A 29 15.23 -23.78 16.92
N SER A 30 14.91 -23.80 18.22
CA SER A 30 13.67 -23.20 18.71
C SER A 30 13.58 -21.70 18.46
N ILE A 31 14.69 -20.97 18.62
CA ILE A 31 14.78 -19.53 18.29
C ILE A 31 14.58 -19.30 16.80
N VAL A 32 15.22 -20.11 15.95
CA VAL A 32 15.10 -19.96 14.49
C VAL A 32 13.67 -20.20 14.02
N VAL A 33 13.00 -21.22 14.54
CA VAL A 33 11.59 -21.51 14.22
C VAL A 33 10.68 -20.35 14.65
N LEU A 34 10.91 -19.81 15.86
CA LEU A 34 10.14 -18.68 16.37
C LEU A 34 10.36 -17.40 15.54
N ALA A 35 11.62 -17.10 15.18
CA ALA A 35 11.96 -15.97 14.32
C ALA A 35 11.34 -16.09 12.92
N PHE A 36 11.38 -17.29 12.33
CA PHE A 36 10.78 -17.56 11.02
C PHE A 36 9.26 -17.40 11.06
N SER A 37 8.60 -17.90 12.11
CA SER A 37 7.16 -17.75 12.32
C SER A 37 6.76 -16.27 12.42
N ALA A 38 7.47 -15.50 13.25
CA ALA A 38 7.23 -14.07 13.40
C ALA A 38 7.45 -13.31 12.08
N TYR A 39 8.53 -13.62 11.35
CA TYR A 39 8.80 -13.03 10.04
C TYR A 39 7.66 -13.30 9.06
N ARG A 40 7.23 -14.57 8.93
CA ARG A 40 6.11 -14.95 8.06
C ARG A 40 4.82 -14.22 8.42
N TYR A 41 4.47 -14.15 9.71
CA TYR A 41 3.29 -13.42 10.18
C TYR A 41 3.33 -11.95 9.75
N VAL A 42 4.46 -11.26 9.95
CA VAL A 42 4.61 -9.85 9.58
C VAL A 42 4.50 -9.66 8.07
N THR A 43 5.10 -10.53 7.26
CA THR A 43 5.00 -10.44 5.79
C THR A 43 3.55 -10.57 5.31
N ILE A 44 2.84 -11.61 5.76
CA ILE A 44 1.43 -11.83 5.42
C ILE A 44 0.59 -10.63 5.84
N ARG A 45 0.80 -10.13 7.05
CA ARG A 45 0.02 -8.99 7.54
C ARG A 45 0.27 -7.71 6.73
N ARG A 46 1.50 -7.49 6.27
CA ARG A 46 1.83 -6.35 5.39
C ARG A 46 1.12 -6.47 4.05
N ASP A 47 1.06 -7.67 3.49
CA ASP A 47 0.39 -7.91 2.21
C ASP A 47 -1.13 -7.78 2.33
N GLU A 48 -1.74 -8.33 3.39
CA GLU A 48 -3.16 -8.09 3.71
C GLU A 48 -3.50 -6.60 3.84
N LEU A 49 -2.62 -5.81 4.47
CA LEU A 49 -2.81 -4.36 4.61
C LEU A 49 -2.66 -3.62 3.27
N LYS A 50 -1.82 -4.11 2.36
CA LYS A 50 -1.75 -3.57 0.99
C LYS A 50 -3.01 -3.90 0.22
N ASP A 51 -3.48 -5.14 0.26
CA ASP A 51 -4.69 -5.57 -0.44
C ASP A 51 -5.94 -4.82 0.06
N LYS A 52 -6.06 -4.62 1.38
CA LYS A 52 -7.13 -3.81 1.97
C LYS A 52 -7.08 -2.36 1.49
N ARG A 53 -5.89 -1.76 1.42
CA ARG A 53 -5.70 -0.39 0.90
C ARG A 53 -6.04 -0.31 -0.59
N TYR A 54 -5.62 -1.29 -1.38
CA TYR A 54 -5.95 -1.41 -2.80
C TYR A 54 -7.45 -1.53 -3.03
N GLY A 55 -8.12 -2.39 -2.27
CA GLY A 55 -9.57 -2.59 -2.35
C GLY A 55 -10.34 -1.32 -1.98
N LYS A 56 -9.92 -0.62 -0.92
CA LYS A 56 -10.51 0.68 -0.53
C LYS A 56 -10.33 1.74 -1.61
N TYR A 57 -9.15 1.83 -2.21
CA TYR A 57 -8.90 2.75 -3.32
C TYR A 57 -9.83 2.46 -4.51
N HIS A 58 -9.96 1.20 -4.93
CA HIS A 58 -10.83 0.81 -6.04
C HIS A 58 -12.30 1.09 -5.75
N GLN A 59 -12.73 0.83 -4.52
CA GLN A 59 -14.08 1.15 -4.07
C GLN A 59 -14.36 2.65 -4.19
N LEU A 60 -13.47 3.51 -3.66
CA LEU A 60 -13.62 4.96 -3.74
C LEU A 60 -13.72 5.47 -5.19
N ILE A 61 -12.83 5.00 -6.08
CA ILE A 61 -12.86 5.41 -7.49
C ILE A 61 -14.17 4.98 -8.16
N ARG A 62 -14.62 3.75 -7.90
CA ARG A 62 -15.88 3.25 -8.46
C ARG A 62 -17.06 4.08 -7.96
N ASP A 63 -17.15 4.31 -6.65
CA ASP A 63 -18.27 5.03 -6.03
C ASP A 63 -18.31 6.51 -6.48
N ILE A 64 -17.16 7.13 -6.74
CA ILE A 64 -17.07 8.45 -7.38
C ILE A 64 -17.59 8.38 -8.83
N SER A 65 -17.15 7.40 -9.62
CA SER A 65 -17.54 7.27 -11.03
C SER A 65 -19.02 6.95 -11.23
N THR A 66 -19.62 6.14 -10.35
CA THR A 66 -21.04 5.77 -10.42
C THR A 66 -21.94 6.83 -9.80
N GLY A 67 -21.38 7.83 -9.10
CA GLY A 67 -22.13 8.85 -8.39
C GLY A 67 -23.08 8.28 -7.33
N SER A 68 -22.83 7.06 -6.86
CA SER A 68 -23.67 6.32 -5.91
C SER A 68 -22.83 5.37 -5.08
N ASP A 69 -23.21 5.21 -3.81
CA ASP A 69 -22.65 4.22 -2.89
C ASP A 69 -23.68 3.13 -2.57
N GLY A 70 -23.29 2.19 -1.70
CA GLY A 70 -24.21 1.16 -1.20
C GLY A 70 -25.42 1.70 -0.43
N ALA A 71 -25.48 2.99 -0.13
CA ALA A 71 -26.60 3.67 0.53
C ALA A 71 -27.45 4.53 -0.44
N GLY A 72 -27.10 4.61 -1.72
CA GLY A 72 -27.88 5.29 -2.76
C GLY A 72 -27.10 6.37 -3.51
N GLN A 73 -27.80 7.38 -4.02
CA GLN A 73 -27.17 8.46 -4.80
C GLN A 73 -26.28 9.33 -3.90
N LEU A 74 -25.05 9.56 -4.35
CA LEU A 74 -24.05 10.25 -3.53
C LEU A 74 -24.34 11.74 -3.46
N LYS A 75 -24.36 12.30 -2.24
CA LYS A 75 -24.42 13.75 -2.03
C LYS A 75 -23.10 14.39 -2.46
N LEU A 76 -23.15 15.64 -2.95
CA LEU A 76 -21.98 16.43 -3.37
C LEU A 76 -20.86 16.47 -2.30
N VAL A 77 -21.24 16.59 -1.02
CA VAL A 77 -20.28 16.63 0.11
C VAL A 77 -19.57 15.29 0.30
N SER A 78 -20.24 14.16 0.05
CA SER A 78 -19.63 12.84 0.12
C SER A 78 -18.64 12.61 -1.03
N GLN A 79 -18.96 13.11 -2.23
CA GLN A 79 -18.05 13.07 -3.37
C GLN A 79 -16.76 13.86 -3.08
N ARG A 80 -16.89 15.07 -2.49
CA ARG A 80 -15.77 15.86 -1.97
C ARG A 80 -14.90 15.06 -1.01
N ALA A 81 -15.52 14.42 -0.02
CA ALA A 81 -14.80 13.65 0.99
C ALA A 81 -14.00 12.51 0.34
N TYR A 82 -14.59 11.80 -0.62
CA TYR A 82 -13.88 10.72 -1.33
C TYR A 82 -12.71 11.25 -2.17
N ILE A 83 -12.86 12.39 -2.86
CA ILE A 83 -11.76 13.02 -3.59
C ILE A 83 -10.63 13.42 -2.63
N TYR A 84 -10.95 13.98 -1.47
CA TYR A 84 -9.97 14.31 -0.44
C TYR A 84 -9.28 13.07 0.13
N GLU A 85 -10.00 11.96 0.29
CA GLU A 85 -9.43 10.69 0.76
C GLU A 85 -8.42 10.10 -0.23
N LEU A 86 -8.64 10.25 -1.54
CA LEU A 86 -7.73 9.73 -2.57
C LEU A 86 -6.29 10.25 -2.43
N ARG A 87 -6.09 11.45 -1.88
CA ARG A 87 -4.74 12.01 -1.66
C ARG A 87 -3.88 11.19 -0.68
N HIS A 88 -4.51 10.35 0.16
CA HIS A 88 -3.81 9.49 1.12
C HIS A 88 -3.23 8.22 0.48
N PHE A 89 -3.44 8.01 -0.82
CA PHE A 89 -2.92 6.88 -1.58
C PHE A 89 -1.81 7.32 -2.54
N PRO A 90 -0.59 7.67 -2.04
CA PRO A 90 0.48 8.19 -2.88
C PRO A 90 0.94 7.19 -3.95
N GLU A 91 0.84 5.89 -3.66
CA GLU A 91 1.20 4.78 -4.55
C GLU A 91 0.41 4.81 -5.88
N TYR A 92 -0.81 5.33 -5.89
CA TYR A 92 -1.69 5.41 -7.07
C TYR A 92 -1.82 6.82 -7.66
N SER A 93 -1.07 7.79 -7.13
CA SER A 93 -1.21 9.22 -7.45
C SER A 93 -1.12 9.57 -8.95
N ALA A 94 -0.34 8.82 -9.74
CA ALA A 94 -0.27 9.02 -11.20
C ALA A 94 -1.60 8.68 -11.89
N LEU A 95 -2.22 7.55 -11.53
CA LEU A 95 -3.52 7.13 -12.05
C LEU A 95 -4.62 8.07 -11.55
N THR A 96 -4.62 8.38 -10.25
CA THR A 96 -5.60 9.28 -9.64
C THR A 96 -5.63 10.63 -10.36
N ARG A 97 -4.47 11.19 -10.74
CA ARG A 97 -4.40 12.44 -11.51
C ARG A 97 -5.11 12.34 -12.86
N ARG A 98 -4.91 11.26 -13.61
CA ARG A 98 -5.55 11.06 -14.92
C ARG A 98 -7.07 10.90 -14.78
N VAL A 99 -7.51 10.12 -13.79
CA VAL A 99 -8.93 9.91 -13.53
C VAL A 99 -9.60 11.21 -13.10
N LEU A 100 -9.02 11.96 -12.17
CA LEU A 100 -9.57 13.26 -11.74
C LEU A 100 -9.58 14.29 -12.88
N ALA A 101 -8.56 14.30 -13.74
CA ALA A 101 -8.53 15.17 -14.92
C ALA A 101 -9.65 14.82 -15.90
N SER A 102 -9.85 13.53 -16.19
CA SER A 102 -10.95 13.03 -17.02
C SER A 102 -12.32 13.37 -16.42
N LEU A 103 -12.45 13.29 -15.09
CA LEU A 103 -13.70 13.60 -14.39
C LEU A 103 -14.05 15.09 -14.47
N ILE A 104 -13.05 15.97 -14.40
CA ILE A 104 -13.25 17.43 -14.62
C ILE A 104 -13.72 17.72 -16.05
N GLU A 105 -13.18 17.00 -17.03
CA GLU A 105 -13.54 17.14 -18.44
C GLU A 105 -15.00 16.69 -18.68
N GLU A 106 -15.38 15.54 -18.13
CA GLU A 106 -16.75 15.01 -18.19
C GLU A 106 -17.76 15.96 -17.53
N TRP A 107 -17.46 16.45 -16.32
CA TRP A 107 -18.30 17.44 -15.64
C TRP A 107 -18.29 18.80 -16.32
N GLY A 108 -17.30 19.09 -17.16
CA GLY A 108 -17.21 20.34 -17.91
C GLY A 108 -18.14 20.47 -19.10
N GLY A 109 -18.71 19.37 -19.56
CA GLY A 109 -19.78 19.38 -20.55
C GLY A 109 -21.14 19.81 -19.99
N GLU A 110 -21.38 19.64 -18.69
CA GLU A 110 -22.66 19.96 -18.05
C GLU A 110 -22.64 21.36 -17.44
N THR A 111 -23.35 22.30 -18.06
CA THR A 111 -23.64 23.66 -17.56
C THR A 111 -24.55 23.63 -16.31
N GLY A 112 -24.05 23.10 -15.20
CA GLY A 112 -24.72 23.11 -13.89
C GLY A 112 -23.87 23.85 -12.84
N GLY A 113 -24.45 24.82 -12.14
CA GLY A 113 -23.76 25.71 -11.18
C GLY A 113 -23.08 25.02 -9.99
N ASN A 114 -23.26 23.71 -9.79
CA ASN A 114 -22.60 22.91 -8.76
C ASN A 114 -21.12 22.56 -9.09
N ASN A 115 -20.71 22.73 -10.35
CA ASN A 115 -19.38 22.33 -10.85
C ASN A 115 -18.22 23.21 -10.36
N ALA A 116 -18.45 24.46 -9.97
CA ALA A 116 -17.36 25.38 -9.62
C ALA A 116 -16.64 24.98 -8.32
N THR A 117 -17.39 24.57 -7.30
CA THR A 117 -16.83 24.18 -5.99
C THR A 117 -16.14 22.82 -6.04
N GLN A 118 -16.73 21.85 -6.75
CA GLN A 118 -16.10 20.53 -6.96
C GLN A 118 -14.77 20.67 -7.71
N ARG A 119 -14.73 21.52 -8.75
CA ARG A 119 -13.51 21.82 -9.50
C ARG A 119 -12.41 22.42 -8.61
N TYR A 120 -12.75 23.29 -7.66
CA TYR A 120 -11.79 23.88 -6.73
C TYR A 120 -11.07 22.79 -5.91
N GLU A 121 -11.80 21.82 -5.39
CA GLU A 121 -11.23 20.75 -4.56
C GLU A 121 -10.42 19.73 -5.35
N VAL A 122 -10.86 19.42 -6.56
CA VAL A 122 -10.07 18.59 -7.47
C VAL A 122 -8.77 19.30 -7.80
N GLN A 123 -8.82 20.61 -8.08
CA GLN A 123 -7.63 21.42 -8.35
C GLN A 123 -6.69 21.51 -7.13
N GLU A 124 -7.24 21.66 -5.92
CA GLU A 124 -6.49 21.65 -4.68
C GLU A 124 -5.81 20.29 -4.44
N THR A 125 -6.52 19.19 -4.71
CA THR A 125 -5.99 17.83 -4.59
C THR A 125 -4.88 17.59 -5.63
N LEU A 126 -5.05 18.05 -6.86
CA LEU A 126 -4.03 18.02 -7.90
C LEU A 126 -2.78 18.82 -7.50
N ASN A 127 -2.96 20.02 -6.93
CA ASN A 127 -1.86 20.87 -6.46
C ASN A 127 -1.11 20.23 -5.27
N ALA A 128 -1.83 19.64 -4.31
CA ALA A 128 -1.24 18.93 -3.19
C ALA A 128 -0.44 17.69 -3.62
N LEU A 129 -0.87 17.01 -4.69
CA LEU A 129 -0.14 15.90 -5.30
C LEU A 129 1.08 16.38 -6.11
N ARG A 130 1.04 17.59 -6.70
CA ARG A 130 2.15 18.19 -7.46
C ARG A 130 3.35 18.55 -6.57
N GLY A 131 3.12 19.07 -5.36
CA GLY A 131 4.20 19.46 -4.44
C GLY A 131 4.98 18.31 -3.79
N ARG A 132 4.50 17.06 -3.90
CA ARG A 132 5.06 15.90 -3.19
C ARG A 132 5.94 14.99 -4.07
N TRP A 133 6.04 15.26 -5.38
CA TRP A 133 6.72 14.38 -6.34
C TRP A 133 7.79 15.12 -7.16
N PRO A 134 8.96 14.51 -7.43
CA PRO A 134 9.90 15.04 -8.41
C PRO A 134 9.21 15.04 -9.80
N CYS A 135 9.18 16.21 -10.47
CA CYS A 135 8.64 16.41 -11.84
C CYS A 135 9.29 15.35 -12.78
N ARG A 136 8.64 14.20 -13.01
CA ARG A 136 9.00 13.23 -14.07
C ARG A 136 8.07 13.51 -15.24
N GLU A 137 8.66 13.97 -16.35
CA GLU A 137 7.95 14.27 -17.59
C GLU A 137 7.15 13.06 -18.07
N GLU A 138 5.84 13.14 -17.99
CA GLU A 138 4.98 12.31 -18.82
C GLU A 138 4.31 13.24 -19.82
N LYS A 139 4.81 13.20 -21.06
CA LYS A 139 4.22 13.84 -22.23
C LYS A 139 2.90 13.13 -22.54
N VAL A 140 1.82 13.53 -21.87
CA VAL A 140 0.46 13.25 -22.32
C VAL A 140 -0.19 14.57 -22.68
N VAL A 141 -0.67 14.57 -23.91
CA VAL A 141 -1.07 15.67 -24.78
C VAL A 141 -2.32 16.39 -24.24
N LEU A 142 -2.24 17.74 -24.19
CA LEU A 142 -3.31 18.76 -24.19
C LEU A 142 -4.40 18.58 -23.11
N VAL A 143 -4.53 19.42 -22.09
CA VAL A 143 -4.87 20.85 -22.16
C VAL A 143 -4.13 21.63 -21.07
N THR A 144 -3.72 22.84 -21.44
CA THR A 144 -2.97 23.85 -20.70
C THR A 144 -3.29 23.97 -19.20
N VAL A 145 -2.33 23.59 -18.34
CA VAL A 145 -1.89 24.45 -17.22
C VAL A 145 -0.37 24.37 -17.12
N SER A 146 0.25 25.40 -17.69
CA SER A 146 1.64 25.78 -17.53
C SER A 146 2.05 25.89 -16.05
N ALA A 147 3.36 25.81 -15.81
CA ALA A 147 4.11 26.11 -14.59
C ALA A 147 4.44 24.94 -13.63
N CYS A 148 5.45 24.14 -14.00
CA CYS A 148 6.53 23.76 -13.06
C CYS A 148 7.50 24.99 -13.11
N THR A 149 7.13 26.15 -12.54
CA THR A 149 8.08 27.25 -12.28
C THR A 149 8.93 26.83 -11.09
N ALA A 150 10.20 26.56 -11.39
CA ALA A 150 11.25 26.25 -10.44
C ALA A 150 11.26 27.25 -9.28
N ALA A 151 10.99 26.77 -8.07
CA ALA A 151 11.27 27.51 -6.85
C ALA A 151 12.75 27.34 -6.54
N LYS A 152 13.39 28.50 -6.37
CA LYS A 152 14.79 28.76 -6.04
C LYS A 152 15.05 28.49 -4.57
#